data_AF-A0A7K3LI27-F1
#
_entry.id   AF-A0A7K3LI27-F1
#
_cell.length_a   1.000
_cell.length_b   1.000
_cell.length_c   1.000
_cell.angle_alpha   90.00
_cell.angle_beta   90.00
_cell.angle_gamma   90.00
#
_symmetry.space_group_name_H-M   'P 1'
#
loop_
_entity.id
_entity.type
_entity.pdbx_description
1 polymer ?
#
loop_
_entity_poly.entity_id
_entity_poly.type
_entity_poly.pdbx_seq_one_letter_code
_entity_poly.pdbx_strand_id
1 'polypeptide(L)'
;MSTLPPGFDFLNPDVIVEGIPEEEFALLRKAAPVCWIEQAPGKGGGFNDGGYWAVTKLADVKEVSLRSDVFSSYENCVIPRFPDDMQRENIEVQRFVMLNMDAPHHTRLRRIISRGFTPRAIGRLRDELHERAQAIVKAAAEAGSGDFVEQVSCELPLQAIAGLLGVPQEDRDKLFQWSNEMTGSEDPEYADIDPQASSVELIQYAMQLAAAKAENPGEDIVTTLINADIDGEKLSDDEFGFFVVMLAVAGNETTRNSITHGMIAFSEHPEQWELFKKERPPTTADEIVRWASPVICFQRTALEDYELSGAQIKKGQRVVMFYRSANFDEDAFDDPFSFNILRDPNPHVGFGGTGAHYC
;
A
#
# COMPACT_ATOMS: atom_id res chain seq x y z
N MET A 1 -7.78 -22.01 -26.82
CA MET A 1 -7.11 -21.52 -25.59
C MET A 1 -7.78 -20.21 -25.26
N SER A 2 -8.29 -20.03 -24.04
CA SER A 2 -8.78 -18.70 -23.65
C SER A 2 -7.60 -17.75 -23.72
N THR A 3 -7.78 -16.61 -24.37
CA THR A 3 -6.82 -15.51 -24.41
C THR A 3 -7.54 -14.30 -23.85
N LEU A 4 -6.82 -13.36 -23.24
CA LEU A 4 -7.43 -12.11 -22.80
C LEU A 4 -8.24 -11.46 -23.94
N PRO A 5 -9.33 -10.76 -23.62
CA PRO A 5 -10.04 -9.96 -24.62
C PRO A 5 -9.07 -9.02 -25.35
N PRO A 6 -9.23 -8.80 -26.67
CA PRO A 6 -8.39 -7.85 -27.39
C PRO A 6 -8.47 -6.46 -26.74
N GLY A 7 -7.30 -5.88 -26.41
CA GLY A 7 -7.20 -4.57 -25.76
C GLY A 7 -7.53 -4.58 -24.25
N PHE A 8 -7.60 -5.75 -23.61
CA PHE A 8 -7.78 -5.83 -22.16
C PHE A 8 -6.56 -5.26 -21.42
N ASP A 9 -6.81 -4.34 -20.49
CA ASP A 9 -5.81 -3.70 -19.64
C ASP A 9 -6.21 -3.87 -18.17
N PHE A 10 -5.36 -4.54 -17.38
CA PHE A 10 -5.60 -4.75 -15.95
C PHE A 10 -5.53 -3.46 -15.14
N LEU A 11 -4.93 -2.40 -15.69
CA LEU A 11 -4.85 -1.08 -15.07
C LEU A 11 -6.01 -0.17 -15.45
N ASN A 12 -6.94 -0.59 -16.31
CA ASN A 12 -8.12 0.21 -16.61
C ASN A 12 -9.00 0.30 -15.34
N PRO A 13 -9.26 1.50 -14.78
CA PRO A 13 -10.05 1.65 -13.56
C PRO A 13 -11.46 1.06 -13.67
N ASP A 14 -12.08 1.11 -14.85
CA ASP A 14 -13.41 0.56 -15.11
C ASP A 14 -13.47 -0.95 -14.83
N VAL A 15 -12.37 -1.67 -15.01
CA VAL A 15 -12.29 -3.10 -14.69
C VAL A 15 -12.49 -3.32 -13.19
N ILE A 16 -11.83 -2.51 -12.36
CA ILE A 16 -11.90 -2.62 -10.90
C ILE A 16 -13.27 -2.20 -10.35
N VAL A 17 -13.94 -1.25 -11.01
CA VAL A 17 -15.32 -0.84 -10.67
C VAL A 17 -16.30 -2.01 -10.86
N GLU A 18 -16.12 -2.82 -11.91
CA GLU A 18 -16.93 -4.03 -12.12
C GLU A 18 -16.55 -5.17 -11.17
N GLY A 19 -15.26 -5.28 -10.82
CA GLY A 19 -14.76 -6.23 -9.84
C GLY A 19 -13.30 -6.62 -10.09
N ILE A 20 -12.74 -7.48 -9.23
CA ILE A 20 -11.39 -7.98 -9.48
C ILE A 20 -11.41 -8.99 -10.65
N PRO A 21 -10.55 -8.84 -11.68
CA PRO A 21 -10.51 -9.72 -12.85
C PRO A 21 -9.80 -11.05 -12.55
N GLU A 22 -10.39 -11.85 -11.67
CA GLU A 22 -9.80 -13.11 -11.17
C GLU A 22 -9.64 -14.16 -12.29
N GLU A 23 -10.58 -14.24 -13.23
CA GLU A 23 -10.52 -15.18 -14.34
C GLU A 23 -9.35 -14.87 -15.28
N GLU A 24 -9.15 -13.58 -15.58
CA GLU A 24 -8.04 -13.10 -16.39
C GLU A 24 -6.69 -13.29 -15.70
N PHE A 25 -6.62 -13.06 -14.38
CA PHE A 25 -5.43 -13.36 -13.60
C PHE A 25 -5.10 -14.86 -13.60
N ALA A 26 -6.08 -15.72 -13.34
CA ALA A 26 -5.88 -17.18 -13.37
C ALA A 26 -5.45 -17.67 -14.76
N LEU A 27 -5.99 -17.06 -15.82
CA LEU A 27 -5.59 -17.35 -17.19
C LEU A 27 -4.11 -17.03 -17.42
N LEU A 28 -3.65 -15.84 -17.01
CA LEU A 28 -2.26 -15.44 -17.16
C LEU A 28 -1.32 -16.32 -16.34
N ARG A 29 -1.63 -16.60 -15.06
CA ARG A 29 -0.81 -17.50 -14.22
C ARG A 29 -0.58 -18.85 -14.90
N LYS A 30 -1.57 -19.38 -15.61
CA LYS A 30 -1.49 -20.68 -16.28
C LYS A 30 -0.80 -20.65 -17.65
N ALA A 31 -1.03 -19.61 -18.45
CA ALA A 31 -0.67 -19.61 -19.87
C ALA A 31 0.47 -18.65 -20.24
N ALA A 32 0.58 -17.52 -19.53
CA ALA A 32 1.54 -16.46 -19.82
C ALA A 32 1.80 -15.64 -18.53
N PRO A 33 2.55 -16.18 -17.55
CA PRO A 33 2.67 -15.60 -16.22
C PRO A 33 3.37 -14.23 -16.20
N VAL A 34 4.22 -13.99 -17.21
CA VAL A 34 4.82 -12.69 -17.54
C VAL A 34 4.40 -12.33 -18.97
N CYS A 35 3.48 -11.38 -19.12
CA CYS A 35 2.83 -11.08 -20.40
C CYS A 35 2.86 -9.58 -20.71
N TRP A 36 3.11 -9.20 -21.96
CA TRP A 36 3.03 -7.81 -22.39
C TRP A 36 1.56 -7.39 -22.55
N ILE A 37 1.17 -6.33 -21.86
CA ILE A 37 -0.13 -5.67 -21.97
C ILE A 37 0.07 -4.37 -22.74
N GLU A 38 -0.47 -4.33 -23.96
CA GLU A 38 -0.39 -3.15 -24.81
C GLU A 38 -1.39 -2.09 -24.36
N GLN A 39 -0.95 -0.84 -24.27
CA GLN A 39 -1.78 0.31 -23.95
C GLN A 39 -1.84 1.25 -25.16
N ALA A 40 -3.05 1.60 -25.59
CA ALA A 40 -3.24 2.51 -26.70
C ALA A 40 -2.66 3.92 -26.39
N PRO A 41 -2.21 4.69 -27.40
CA PRO A 41 -1.73 6.05 -27.18
C PRO A 41 -2.75 6.91 -26.43
N GLY A 42 -2.29 7.58 -25.36
CA GLY A 42 -3.15 8.39 -24.49
C GLY A 42 -4.06 7.59 -23.55
N LYS A 43 -3.87 6.26 -23.45
CA LYS A 43 -4.61 5.37 -22.54
C LYS A 43 -3.72 4.63 -21.53
N GLY A 44 -2.46 5.05 -21.40
CA GLY A 44 -1.50 4.44 -20.48
C GLY A 44 -1.53 4.99 -19.06
N GLY A 45 -2.51 5.83 -18.70
CA GLY A 45 -2.66 6.36 -17.34
C GLY A 45 -1.47 7.21 -16.89
N GLY A 46 -1.12 8.22 -17.68
CA GLY A 46 0.06 9.07 -17.49
C GLY A 46 1.36 8.52 -18.09
N PHE A 47 1.39 7.25 -18.52
CA PHE A 47 2.54 6.64 -19.18
C PHE A 47 2.37 6.57 -20.70
N ASN A 48 3.43 6.86 -21.44
CA ASN A 48 3.44 6.94 -22.92
C ASN A 48 4.46 5.98 -23.55
N ASP A 49 4.65 4.80 -22.94
CA ASP A 49 5.63 3.78 -23.34
C ASP A 49 5.00 2.60 -24.11
N GLY A 50 3.70 2.65 -24.38
CA GLY A 50 2.96 1.69 -25.20
C GLY A 50 2.49 0.43 -24.47
N GLY A 51 2.79 0.30 -23.16
CA GLY A 51 2.35 -0.82 -22.36
C GLY A 51 3.32 -1.20 -21.25
N TYR A 52 3.08 -2.36 -20.65
CA TYR A 52 3.89 -2.88 -19.54
C TYR A 52 3.87 -4.41 -19.52
N TRP A 53 4.81 -5.01 -18.79
CA TRP A 53 4.77 -6.44 -18.49
C TRP A 53 3.94 -6.73 -17.24
N ALA A 54 2.83 -7.44 -17.38
CA ALA A 54 2.06 -7.96 -16.27
C ALA A 54 2.77 -9.16 -15.63
N VAL A 55 3.09 -9.06 -14.34
CA VAL A 55 3.72 -10.11 -13.55
C VAL A 55 2.68 -10.68 -12.58
N THR A 56 2.31 -11.96 -12.78
CA THR A 56 1.13 -12.56 -12.11
C THR A 56 1.45 -13.71 -11.16
N LYS A 57 2.66 -14.25 -11.20
CA LYS A 57 3.12 -15.32 -10.31
C LYS A 57 3.85 -14.78 -9.09
N LEU A 58 3.67 -15.43 -7.94
CA LEU A 58 4.24 -15.01 -6.67
C LEU A 58 5.78 -15.05 -6.68
N ALA A 59 6.36 -16.07 -7.34
CA ALA A 59 7.80 -16.19 -7.49
C ALA A 59 8.41 -15.00 -8.25
N ASP A 60 7.78 -14.61 -9.37
CA ASP A 60 8.25 -13.49 -10.19
C ASP A 60 8.10 -12.14 -9.48
N VAL A 61 6.99 -11.93 -8.73
CA VAL A 61 6.82 -10.74 -7.89
C VAL A 61 7.94 -10.63 -6.85
N LYS A 62 8.31 -11.75 -6.21
CA LYS A 62 9.42 -11.78 -5.24
C LYS A 62 10.76 -11.51 -5.92
N GLU A 63 11.00 -12.04 -7.12
CA GLU A 63 12.24 -11.78 -7.87
C GLU A 63 12.38 -10.31 -8.27
N VAL A 64 11.32 -9.71 -8.83
CA VAL A 64 11.29 -8.28 -9.17
C VAL A 64 11.50 -7.41 -7.93
N SER A 65 10.86 -7.76 -6.81
CA SER A 65 11.00 -7.02 -5.55
C SER A 65 12.42 -7.11 -4.96
N LEU A 66 13.08 -8.26 -5.11
CA LEU A 66 14.43 -8.51 -4.62
C LEU A 66 15.49 -7.79 -5.47
N ARG A 67 15.32 -7.80 -6.79
CA ARG A 67 16.26 -7.23 -7.77
C ARG A 67 16.07 -5.72 -7.95
N SER A 68 16.07 -4.96 -6.86
CA SER A 68 15.94 -3.49 -6.89
C SER A 68 17.12 -2.77 -7.55
N ASP A 69 18.22 -3.47 -7.82
CA ASP A 69 19.34 -3.01 -8.66
C ASP A 69 18.98 -2.95 -10.16
N VAL A 70 18.04 -3.79 -10.60
CA VAL A 70 17.53 -3.86 -11.98
C VAL A 70 16.18 -3.17 -12.09
N PHE A 71 15.28 -3.40 -11.14
CA PHE A 71 13.91 -2.95 -11.16
C PHE A 71 13.74 -1.72 -10.27
N SER A 72 13.86 -0.55 -10.89
CA SER A 72 13.81 0.76 -10.25
C SER A 72 12.41 1.13 -9.77
N SER A 73 12.33 1.67 -8.55
CA SER A 73 11.15 2.38 -8.04
C SER A 73 11.15 3.85 -8.48
N TYR A 74 12.33 4.45 -8.71
CA TYR A 74 12.51 5.87 -8.99
C TYR A 74 12.18 6.28 -10.43
N GLU A 75 12.51 5.44 -11.42
CA GLU A 75 12.48 5.81 -12.84
C GLU A 75 11.08 6.27 -13.29
N ASN A 76 10.02 5.53 -12.91
CA ASN A 76 8.63 5.85 -13.26
C ASN A 76 7.68 5.92 -12.05
N CYS A 77 8.21 5.92 -10.82
CA CYS A 77 7.42 5.76 -9.59
C CYS A 77 6.64 4.41 -9.57
N VAL A 78 6.16 4.01 -8.40
CA VAL A 78 5.59 2.67 -8.20
C VAL A 78 4.09 2.58 -8.51
N ILE A 79 3.38 3.70 -8.57
CA ILE A 79 1.96 3.72 -8.94
C ILE A 79 1.83 3.56 -10.46
N PRO A 80 1.10 2.54 -10.96
CA PRO A 80 1.07 2.22 -12.39
C PRO A 80 -0.04 2.90 -13.18
N ARG A 81 -0.98 3.58 -12.51
CA ARG A 81 -2.14 4.23 -13.11
C ARG A 81 -2.39 5.59 -12.49
N PHE A 82 -2.67 6.56 -13.35
CA PHE A 82 -3.11 7.92 -13.05
C PHE A 82 -4.17 8.32 -14.11
N PRO A 83 -4.81 9.51 -13.98
CA PRO A 83 -5.51 10.14 -15.09
C PRO A 83 -4.68 10.13 -16.38
N ASP A 84 -5.31 9.84 -17.52
CA ASP A 84 -4.63 9.71 -18.81
C ASP A 84 -3.87 11.00 -19.22
N ASP A 85 -4.31 12.17 -18.74
CA ASP A 85 -3.74 13.49 -19.00
C ASP A 85 -2.74 13.96 -17.92
N MET A 86 -2.39 13.08 -16.98
CA MET A 86 -1.39 13.36 -15.94
C MET A 86 -0.07 13.83 -16.55
N GLN A 87 0.39 15.00 -16.11
CA GLN A 87 1.67 15.55 -16.55
C GLN A 87 2.84 14.80 -15.92
N ARG A 88 3.95 14.66 -16.67
CA ARG A 88 5.11 13.88 -16.22
C ARG A 88 5.68 14.41 -14.91
N GLU A 89 5.74 15.72 -14.77
CA GLU A 89 6.26 16.40 -13.58
C GLU A 89 5.47 16.00 -12.32
N ASN A 90 4.16 15.81 -12.43
CA ASN A 90 3.31 15.40 -11.30
C ASN A 90 3.57 13.94 -10.88
N ILE A 91 3.92 13.06 -11.83
CA ILE A 91 4.39 11.70 -11.52
C ILE A 91 5.73 11.79 -10.80
N GLU A 92 6.65 12.60 -11.31
CA GLU A 92 8.01 12.72 -10.77
C GLU A 92 8.08 13.38 -9.39
N VAL A 93 7.13 14.23 -9.02
CA VAL A 93 7.01 14.78 -7.65
C VAL A 93 6.91 13.67 -6.60
N GLN A 94 6.37 12.50 -6.95
CA GLN A 94 6.29 11.37 -6.01
C GLN A 94 7.67 10.80 -5.62
N ARG A 95 8.75 11.15 -6.33
CA ARG A 95 10.14 10.76 -5.99
C ARG A 95 10.62 11.33 -4.64
N PHE A 96 9.92 12.32 -4.08
CA PHE A 96 10.25 12.88 -2.76
C PHE A 96 9.88 11.94 -1.59
N VAL A 97 8.99 10.96 -1.80
CA VAL A 97 8.72 9.93 -0.78
C VAL A 97 9.60 8.71 -0.99
N MET A 98 10.09 8.10 0.10
CA MET A 98 11.07 7.01 0.01
C MET A 98 10.57 5.77 -0.75
N LEU A 99 9.24 5.59 -0.85
CA LEU A 99 8.63 4.52 -1.65
C LEU A 99 9.07 4.56 -3.13
N ASN A 100 9.35 5.76 -3.67
CA ASN A 100 9.75 5.99 -5.06
C ASN A 100 11.24 6.36 -5.18
N MET A 101 12.07 5.95 -4.24
CA MET A 101 13.52 6.16 -4.29
C MET A 101 14.26 4.86 -4.51
N ASP A 102 15.41 4.93 -5.17
CA ASP A 102 16.36 3.81 -5.26
C ASP A 102 17.55 4.03 -4.32
N ALA A 103 18.41 3.01 -4.20
CA ALA A 103 19.70 3.16 -3.54
C ALA A 103 20.58 4.21 -4.25
N PRO A 104 21.39 5.01 -3.52
CA PRO A 104 21.63 4.94 -2.08
C PRO A 104 20.64 5.75 -1.22
N HIS A 105 19.81 6.63 -1.81
CA HIS A 105 18.92 7.53 -1.09
C HIS A 105 17.87 6.77 -0.27
N HIS A 106 17.21 5.79 -0.90
CA HIS A 106 16.27 4.91 -0.22
C HIS A 106 16.92 4.18 0.96
N THR A 107 18.13 3.64 0.78
CA THR A 107 18.85 2.90 1.82
C THR A 107 19.10 3.76 3.05
N ARG A 108 19.52 5.02 2.86
CA ARG A 108 19.72 5.98 3.95
C ARG A 108 18.41 6.24 4.71
N LEU A 109 17.35 6.60 3.99
CA LEU A 109 16.05 6.93 4.59
C LEU A 109 15.43 5.73 5.30
N ARG A 110 15.44 4.54 4.68
CA ARG A 110 14.91 3.30 5.30
C ARG A 110 15.62 3.01 6.61
N ARG A 111 16.96 3.11 6.66
CA ARG A 111 17.74 2.90 7.90
C ARG A 111 17.31 3.86 9.01
N ILE A 112 17.15 5.15 8.69
CA ILE A 112 16.73 6.17 9.65
C ILE A 112 15.31 5.90 10.14
N ILE A 113 14.38 5.66 9.21
CA ILE A 113 12.94 5.51 9.47
C ILE A 113 12.62 4.22 10.23
N SER A 114 13.36 3.13 9.99
CA SER A 114 13.17 1.86 10.73
C SER A 114 13.30 2.02 12.25
N ARG A 115 13.95 3.07 12.76
CA ARG A 115 13.99 3.39 14.19
C ARG A 115 12.58 3.68 14.77
N GLY A 116 11.68 4.21 13.96
CA GLY A 116 10.29 4.48 14.32
C GLY A 116 9.39 3.23 14.36
N PHE A 117 9.81 2.12 13.74
CA PHE A 117 9.01 0.90 13.59
C PHE A 117 9.57 -0.29 14.39
N THR A 118 10.32 -0.02 15.46
CA THR A 118 10.84 -1.08 16.33
C THR A 118 9.71 -1.80 17.07
N PRO A 119 9.88 -3.07 17.49
CA PRO A 119 8.87 -3.78 18.28
C PRO A 119 8.42 -3.03 19.53
N ARG A 120 9.33 -2.27 20.16
CA ARG A 120 9.02 -1.42 21.31
C ARG A 120 8.14 -0.23 20.93
N ALA A 121 8.44 0.46 19.83
CA ALA A 121 7.66 1.60 19.36
C ALA A 121 6.23 1.17 19.00
N ILE A 122 6.08 0.08 18.23
CA ILE A 122 4.76 -0.47 17.87
C ILE A 122 4.02 -1.01 19.09
N GLY A 123 4.70 -1.72 19.99
CA GLY A 123 4.11 -2.27 21.21
C GLY A 123 3.51 -1.23 22.16
N ARG A 124 4.04 0.01 22.17
CA ARG A 124 3.50 1.13 22.97
C ARG A 124 2.12 1.59 22.51
N LEU A 125 1.75 1.37 21.25
CA LEU A 125 0.46 1.76 20.70
C LEU A 125 -0.65 0.77 21.06
N ARG A 126 -0.30 -0.43 21.53
CA ARG A 126 -1.23 -1.56 21.67
C ARG A 126 -2.43 -1.24 22.55
N ASP A 127 -2.20 -0.68 23.73
CA ASP A 127 -3.27 -0.46 24.71
C ASP A 127 -4.20 0.66 24.25
N GLU A 128 -3.65 1.79 23.76
CA GLU A 128 -4.45 2.89 23.18
C GLU A 128 -5.30 2.41 21.99
N LEU A 129 -4.69 1.68 21.05
CA LEU A 129 -5.41 1.17 19.88
C LEU A 129 -6.45 0.12 20.26
N HIS A 130 -6.21 -0.69 21.28
CA HIS A 130 -7.20 -1.63 21.79
C HIS A 130 -8.42 -0.91 22.37
N GLU A 131 -8.20 0.12 23.21
CA GLU A 131 -9.28 0.92 23.79
C GLU A 131 -10.09 1.64 22.70
N ARG A 132 -9.42 2.24 21.70
CA ARG A 132 -10.08 2.88 20.56
C ARG A 132 -10.88 1.90 19.72
N ALA A 133 -10.32 0.73 19.42
CA ALA A 133 -11.03 -0.31 18.68
C ALA A 133 -12.32 -0.75 19.40
N GLN A 134 -12.28 -0.88 20.74
CA GLN A 134 -13.48 -1.18 21.52
C GLN A 134 -14.52 -0.06 21.44
N ALA A 135 -14.09 1.21 21.55
CA ALA A 135 -14.99 2.35 21.48
C ALA A 135 -15.67 2.48 20.11
N ILE A 136 -14.91 2.33 19.02
CA ILE A 136 -15.39 2.36 17.64
C ILE A 136 -16.48 1.31 17.43
N VAL A 137 -16.18 0.04 17.75
CA VAL A 137 -17.13 -1.06 17.54
C VAL A 137 -18.37 -0.92 18.43
N LYS A 138 -18.21 -0.41 19.66
CA LYS A 138 -19.36 -0.15 20.55
C LYS A 138 -20.28 0.93 19.99
N ALA A 139 -19.74 2.04 19.50
CA ALA A 139 -20.53 3.11 18.91
C ALA A 139 -21.27 2.65 17.66
N ALA A 140 -20.60 1.90 16.77
CA ALA A 140 -21.22 1.31 15.59
C ALA A 140 -22.35 0.33 15.95
N ALA A 141 -22.15 -0.51 16.99
CA ALA A 141 -23.18 -1.44 17.46
C ALA A 141 -24.40 -0.72 18.08
N GLU A 142 -24.20 0.39 18.79
CA GLU A 142 -25.28 1.21 19.36
C GLU A 142 -26.13 1.90 18.27
N ALA A 143 -25.54 2.23 17.13
CA ALA A 143 -26.26 2.74 15.96
C ALA A 143 -27.16 1.66 15.29
N GLY A 144 -26.90 0.38 15.55
CA GLY A 144 -27.67 -0.77 15.05
C GLY A 144 -27.38 -1.15 13.60
N SER A 145 -27.27 -0.16 12.70
CA SER A 145 -26.88 -0.34 11.29
C SER A 145 -26.28 0.94 10.74
N GLY A 146 -25.41 0.83 9.73
CA GLY A 146 -24.84 1.97 9.03
C GLY A 146 -23.77 1.53 8.04
N ASP A 147 -22.97 2.49 7.58
CA ASP A 147 -21.82 2.20 6.73
C ASP A 147 -20.65 1.65 7.57
N PHE A 148 -20.25 0.41 7.28
CA PHE A 148 -19.15 -0.26 7.96
C PHE A 148 -17.78 0.38 7.66
N VAL A 149 -17.61 1.00 6.49
CA VAL A 149 -16.38 1.69 6.12
C VAL A 149 -16.18 2.88 7.06
N GLU A 150 -17.15 3.81 7.05
CA GLU A 150 -17.13 5.01 7.90
C GLU A 150 -17.11 4.68 9.39
N GLN A 151 -17.99 3.80 9.84
CA GLN A 151 -18.25 3.60 11.28
C GLN A 151 -17.25 2.65 11.96
N VAL A 152 -16.53 1.81 11.20
CA VAL A 152 -15.64 0.79 11.78
C VAL A 152 -14.23 0.84 11.19
N SER A 153 -14.12 0.98 9.86
CA SER A 153 -12.85 0.75 9.16
C SER A 153 -11.96 1.99 9.09
N CYS A 154 -12.55 3.20 9.06
CA CYS A 154 -11.83 4.45 8.81
C CYS A 154 -10.95 4.92 9.98
N GLU A 155 -11.47 4.89 11.22
CA GLU A 155 -10.84 5.62 12.31
C GLU A 155 -9.54 4.95 12.82
N LEU A 156 -9.53 3.63 13.02
CA LEU A 156 -8.43 2.97 13.73
C LEU A 156 -7.05 3.08 13.01
N PRO A 157 -6.95 2.96 11.66
CA PRO A 157 -5.69 3.20 10.94
C PRO A 157 -5.14 4.61 11.14
N LEU A 158 -6.03 5.61 11.08
CA LEU A 158 -5.68 7.02 11.29
C LEU A 158 -5.21 7.28 12.72
N GLN A 159 -5.86 6.67 13.71
CA GLN A 159 -5.43 6.72 15.11
C GLN A 159 -4.05 6.05 15.31
N ALA A 160 -3.74 4.99 14.56
CA ALA A 160 -2.43 4.35 14.61
C ALA A 160 -1.33 5.29 14.07
N ILE A 161 -1.58 5.98 12.95
CA ILE A 161 -0.66 6.99 12.41
C ILE A 161 -0.48 8.15 13.41
N ALA A 162 -1.58 8.69 13.93
CA ALA A 162 -1.55 9.80 14.89
C ALA A 162 -0.82 9.42 16.19
N GLY A 163 -1.08 8.23 16.73
CA GLY A 163 -0.41 7.72 17.93
C GLY A 163 1.08 7.49 17.70
N LEU A 164 1.45 6.93 16.55
CA LEU A 164 2.84 6.71 16.16
C LEU A 164 3.60 8.04 16.11
N LEU A 165 3.05 9.04 15.42
CA LEU A 165 3.62 10.39 15.27
C LEU A 165 3.50 11.26 16.54
N GLY A 166 2.77 10.81 17.55
CA GLY A 166 2.55 11.59 18.78
C GLY A 166 1.78 12.89 18.52
N VAL A 167 0.80 12.84 17.61
CA VAL A 167 -0.07 13.97 17.25
C VAL A 167 -1.02 14.30 18.40
N PRO A 168 -1.10 15.58 18.83
CA PRO A 168 -2.05 16.04 19.84
C PRO A 168 -3.50 15.68 19.49
N GLN A 169 -4.31 15.38 20.50
CA GLN A 169 -5.69 14.91 20.28
C GLN A 169 -6.55 15.94 19.52
N GLU A 170 -6.31 17.23 19.77
CA GLU A 170 -6.98 18.37 19.14
C GLU A 170 -6.65 18.59 17.66
N ASP A 171 -5.56 17.98 17.16
CA ASP A 171 -5.13 18.12 15.77
C ASP A 171 -5.48 16.89 14.91
N ARG A 172 -5.93 15.79 15.52
CA ARG A 172 -6.17 14.52 14.82
C ARG A 172 -7.22 14.66 13.71
N ASP A 173 -8.28 15.43 13.93
CA ASP A 173 -9.35 15.59 12.91
C ASP A 173 -8.82 16.24 11.62
N LYS A 174 -7.91 17.22 11.73
CA LYS A 174 -7.27 17.86 10.57
C LYS A 174 -6.37 16.87 9.84
N LEU A 175 -5.53 16.15 10.59
CA LEU A 175 -4.67 15.10 10.05
C LEU A 175 -5.49 14.07 9.27
N PHE A 176 -6.64 13.67 9.81
CA PHE A 176 -7.53 12.66 9.23
C PHE A 176 -8.15 13.16 7.94
N GLN A 177 -8.63 14.40 7.93
CA GLN A 177 -9.15 15.04 6.73
C GLN A 177 -8.10 15.03 5.62
N TRP A 178 -6.90 15.58 5.86
CA TRP A 178 -5.84 15.60 4.84
C TRP A 178 -5.44 14.19 4.40
N SER A 179 -5.39 13.24 5.33
CA SER A 179 -5.06 11.83 5.03
C SER A 179 -6.08 11.14 4.13
N ASN A 180 -7.35 11.52 4.21
CA ASN A 180 -8.43 10.97 3.38
C ASN A 180 -8.53 11.64 2.01
N GLU A 181 -7.98 12.84 1.86
CA GLU A 181 -8.05 13.64 0.63
C GLU A 181 -6.87 13.36 -0.33
N MET A 182 -5.83 12.64 0.09
CA MET A 182 -4.60 12.42 -0.71
C MET A 182 -4.68 11.23 -1.68
N THR A 183 -5.69 10.38 -1.59
CA THR A 183 -5.86 9.17 -2.40
C THR A 183 -7.29 9.07 -2.95
N GLY A 184 -7.48 8.31 -4.03
CA GLY A 184 -8.82 8.05 -4.60
C GLY A 184 -9.36 9.09 -5.60
N SER A 185 -8.55 10.05 -6.07
CA SER A 185 -9.01 11.17 -6.92
C SER A 185 -9.54 10.80 -8.31
N GLU A 186 -9.42 9.55 -8.76
CA GLU A 186 -10.01 9.07 -10.01
C GLU A 186 -11.47 8.63 -9.87
N ASP A 187 -12.00 8.52 -8.64
CA ASP A 187 -13.42 8.24 -8.40
C ASP A 187 -14.27 9.51 -8.57
N PRO A 188 -15.38 9.47 -9.32
CA PRO A 188 -16.30 10.61 -9.46
C PRO A 188 -16.83 11.17 -8.13
N GLU A 189 -16.94 10.35 -7.07
CA GLU A 189 -17.35 10.79 -5.73
C GLU A 189 -16.35 11.80 -5.11
N TYR A 190 -15.07 11.69 -5.50
CA TYR A 190 -13.96 12.46 -4.93
C TYR A 190 -13.35 13.47 -5.92
N ALA A 191 -13.99 13.71 -7.06
CA ALA A 191 -13.46 14.55 -8.14
C ALA A 191 -13.23 16.03 -7.75
N ASP A 192 -13.91 16.52 -6.72
CA ASP A 192 -13.78 17.90 -6.21
C ASP A 192 -12.63 18.07 -5.18
N ILE A 193 -11.97 16.97 -4.80
CA ILE A 193 -10.88 16.98 -3.82
C ILE A 193 -9.56 17.34 -4.52
N ASP A 194 -8.81 18.29 -3.96
CA ASP A 194 -7.46 18.63 -4.39
C ASP A 194 -6.41 17.94 -3.50
N PRO A 195 -5.89 16.76 -3.88
CA PRO A 195 -4.90 16.05 -3.07
C PRO A 195 -3.59 16.84 -2.91
N GLN A 196 -3.28 17.76 -3.83
CA GLN A 196 -2.07 18.57 -3.74
C GLN A 196 -2.17 19.60 -2.63
N ALA A 197 -3.33 20.25 -2.46
CA ALA A 197 -3.59 21.18 -1.37
C ALA A 197 -3.43 20.48 0.00
N SER A 198 -4.09 19.34 0.18
CA SER A 198 -4.03 18.56 1.44
C SER A 198 -2.62 18.04 1.73
N SER A 199 -1.88 17.64 0.69
CA SER A 199 -0.46 17.26 0.83
C SER A 199 0.41 18.43 1.33
N VAL A 200 0.20 19.65 0.81
CA VAL A 200 0.95 20.84 1.24
C VAL A 200 0.62 21.20 2.69
N GLU A 201 -0.65 21.18 3.08
CA GLU A 201 -1.07 21.45 4.45
C GLU A 201 -0.48 20.42 5.44
N LEU A 202 -0.49 19.14 5.07
CA LEU A 202 0.09 18.07 5.87
C LEU A 202 1.61 18.23 6.03
N ILE A 203 2.34 18.58 4.97
CA ILE A 203 3.79 18.83 5.05
C ILE A 203 4.07 19.99 6.01
N GLN A 204 3.32 21.09 5.88
CA GLN A 204 3.50 22.25 6.76
C GLN A 204 3.23 21.89 8.23
N TYR A 205 2.16 21.13 8.49
CA TYR A 205 1.85 20.63 9.84
C TYR A 205 2.96 19.73 10.38
N ALA A 206 3.44 18.78 9.57
CA ALA A 206 4.52 17.87 9.96
C ALA A 206 5.81 18.63 10.33
N MET A 207 6.18 19.64 9.56
CA MET A 207 7.34 20.49 9.87
C MET A 207 7.17 21.25 11.19
N GLN A 208 5.97 21.77 11.47
CA GLN A 208 5.65 22.43 12.74
C GLN A 208 5.70 21.45 13.92
N LEU A 209 5.18 20.23 13.73
CA LEU A 209 5.25 19.17 14.73
C LEU A 209 6.71 18.80 15.04
N ALA A 210 7.55 18.64 14.02
CA ALA A 210 8.98 18.39 14.19
C ALA A 210 9.67 19.50 14.99
N ALA A 211 9.39 20.77 14.68
CA ALA A 211 9.93 21.91 15.41
C ALA A 211 9.49 21.93 16.88
N ALA A 212 8.20 21.69 17.15
CA ALA A 212 7.66 21.64 18.51
C ALA A 212 8.28 20.50 19.35
N LYS A 213 8.52 19.33 18.72
CA LYS A 213 9.17 18.18 19.36
C LYS A 213 10.67 18.38 19.57
N ALA A 214 11.33 19.19 18.74
CA ALA A 214 12.72 19.58 18.97
C ALA A 214 12.87 20.45 20.22
N GLU A 215 11.90 21.33 20.49
CA GLU A 215 11.87 22.16 21.70
C GLU A 215 11.43 21.37 22.94
N ASN A 216 10.46 20.47 22.81
CA ASN A 216 9.92 19.65 23.89
C ASN A 216 9.94 18.15 23.51
N PRO A 217 11.11 17.48 23.63
CA PRO A 217 11.27 16.08 23.28
C PRO A 217 10.35 15.15 24.07
N GLY A 218 9.68 14.24 23.39
CA GLY A 218 8.80 13.21 23.96
C GLY A 218 9.32 11.79 23.75
N GLU A 219 8.61 10.80 24.29
CA GLU A 219 8.86 9.38 23.98
C GLU A 219 8.16 8.92 22.69
N ASP A 220 8.28 9.69 21.60
CA ASP A 220 7.64 9.45 20.30
C ASP A 220 8.65 9.24 19.16
N ILE A 221 8.13 8.77 18.00
CA ILE A 221 9.01 8.50 16.85
C ILE A 221 9.55 9.79 16.22
N VAL A 222 8.81 10.91 16.32
CA VAL A 222 9.23 12.19 15.75
C VAL A 222 10.53 12.64 16.39
N THR A 223 10.56 12.65 17.72
CA THR A 223 11.75 12.92 18.51
C THR A 223 12.90 11.97 18.13
N THR A 224 12.60 10.70 17.87
CA THR A 224 13.62 9.71 17.46
C THR A 224 14.20 10.01 16.09
N LEU A 225 13.38 10.41 15.12
CA LEU A 225 13.78 10.55 13.71
C LEU A 225 14.48 11.87 13.39
N ILE A 226 14.14 12.95 14.10
CA ILE A 226 14.79 14.27 13.94
C ILE A 226 16.12 14.38 14.72
N ASN A 227 16.37 13.45 15.63
CA ASN A 227 17.64 13.35 16.35
C ASN A 227 18.61 12.39 15.65
N ALA A 228 19.88 12.78 15.66
CA ALA A 228 20.97 12.00 15.09
C ALA A 228 21.07 10.62 15.76
N ASP A 229 21.24 9.57 14.95
CA ASP A 229 21.60 8.24 15.43
C ASP A 229 23.09 8.14 15.81
N ILE A 230 23.53 6.91 16.11
CA ILE A 230 24.93 6.61 16.45
C ILE A 230 25.93 6.92 15.32
N ASP A 231 25.45 6.97 14.07
CA ASP A 231 26.24 7.28 12.88
C ASP A 231 26.12 8.78 12.51
N GLY A 232 25.37 9.57 13.28
CA GLY A 232 25.15 11.00 13.04
C GLY A 232 23.99 11.32 12.10
N GLU A 233 23.21 10.33 11.69
CA GLU A 233 22.16 10.48 10.67
C GLU A 233 20.79 10.79 11.27
N LYS A 234 20.06 11.67 10.60
CA LYS A 234 18.69 12.10 10.96
C LYS A 234 17.92 12.53 9.72
N LEU A 235 16.60 12.62 9.85
CA LEU A 235 15.79 13.31 8.86
C LEU A 235 16.00 14.82 8.98
N SER A 236 16.15 15.50 7.85
CA SER A 236 15.89 16.94 7.79
C SER A 236 14.40 17.24 7.91
N ASP A 237 14.04 18.51 8.10
CA ASP A 237 12.65 18.92 8.31
C ASP A 237 11.76 18.60 7.10
N ASP A 238 12.30 18.76 5.88
CA ASP A 238 11.64 18.39 4.63
C ASP A 238 11.52 16.86 4.47
N GLU A 239 12.57 16.10 4.77
CA GLU A 239 12.52 14.63 4.77
C GLU A 239 11.47 14.11 5.77
N PHE A 240 11.33 14.76 6.93
CA PHE A 240 10.29 14.43 7.90
C PHE A 240 8.88 14.76 7.37
N GLY A 241 8.70 15.92 6.71
CA GLY A 241 7.45 16.27 6.06
C GLY A 241 7.00 15.22 5.03
N PHE A 242 7.90 14.82 4.14
CA PHE A 242 7.61 13.77 3.16
C PHE A 242 7.40 12.38 3.79
N PHE A 243 8.07 12.09 4.91
CA PHE A 243 7.81 10.86 5.67
C PHE A 243 6.38 10.83 6.24
N VAL A 244 5.87 11.94 6.77
CA VAL A 244 4.48 12.02 7.28
C VAL A 244 3.47 11.86 6.14
N VAL A 245 3.68 12.51 4.99
CA VAL A 245 2.84 12.30 3.79
C VAL A 245 2.82 10.82 3.39
N MET A 246 3.99 10.18 3.36
CA MET A 246 4.07 8.76 3.02
C MET A 246 3.26 7.89 3.99
N LEU A 247 3.30 8.15 5.29
CA LEU A 247 2.51 7.37 6.26
C LEU A 247 1.00 7.60 6.09
N ALA A 248 0.60 8.83 5.84
CA ALA A 248 -0.80 9.18 5.64
C ALA A 248 -1.39 8.48 4.41
N VAL A 249 -0.62 8.32 3.33
CA VAL A 249 -1.03 7.55 2.14
C VAL A 249 -0.90 6.04 2.36
N ALA A 250 0.27 5.57 2.80
CA ALA A 250 0.58 4.13 2.83
C ALA A 250 -0.13 3.35 3.95
N GLY A 251 -0.47 4.01 5.06
CA GLY A 251 -1.03 3.36 6.25
C GLY A 251 -2.54 3.54 6.44
N ASN A 252 -3.18 4.44 5.70
CA ASN A 252 -4.59 4.78 5.88
C ASN A 252 -5.53 3.82 5.13
N GLU A 253 -5.70 4.01 3.82
CA GLU A 253 -6.67 3.25 3.02
C GLU A 253 -6.33 1.76 2.92
N THR A 254 -5.04 1.41 2.89
CA THR A 254 -4.59 0.01 2.82
C THR A 254 -5.11 -0.82 3.99
N THR A 255 -5.00 -0.28 5.22
CA THR A 255 -5.49 -0.94 6.43
C THR A 255 -7.01 -0.88 6.50
N ARG A 256 -7.63 0.26 6.14
CA ARG A 256 -9.09 0.41 6.06
C ARG A 256 -9.71 -0.65 5.17
N ASN A 257 -9.21 -0.79 3.94
CA ASN A 257 -9.70 -1.75 2.95
C ASN A 257 -9.44 -3.19 3.40
N SER A 258 -8.33 -3.46 4.12
CA SER A 258 -8.12 -4.77 4.76
C SER A 258 -9.22 -5.09 5.77
N ILE A 259 -9.58 -4.14 6.63
CA ILE A 259 -10.64 -4.33 7.65
C ILE A 259 -11.99 -4.56 6.96
N THR A 260 -12.34 -3.72 5.97
CA THR A 260 -13.60 -3.84 5.23
C THR A 260 -13.67 -5.17 4.47
N HIS A 261 -12.68 -5.49 3.64
CA HIS A 261 -12.67 -6.74 2.86
C HIS A 261 -12.55 -7.99 3.74
N GLY A 262 -11.85 -7.90 4.87
CA GLY A 262 -11.82 -8.98 5.87
C GLY A 262 -13.21 -9.26 6.45
N MET A 263 -14.01 -8.21 6.72
CA MET A 263 -15.38 -8.38 7.18
C MET A 263 -16.32 -8.92 6.10
N ILE A 264 -16.15 -8.49 4.85
CA ILE A 264 -16.84 -9.09 3.70
C ILE A 264 -16.51 -10.59 3.62
N ALA A 265 -15.23 -10.96 3.69
CA ALA A 265 -14.81 -12.37 3.67
C ALA A 265 -15.43 -13.18 4.83
N PHE A 266 -15.48 -12.63 6.04
CA PHE A 266 -16.16 -13.29 7.16
C PHE A 266 -17.68 -13.43 6.95
N SER A 267 -18.32 -12.48 6.27
CA SER A 267 -19.75 -12.56 5.96
C SER A 267 -20.07 -13.65 4.93
N GLU A 268 -19.13 -13.94 4.04
CA GLU A 268 -19.21 -14.98 3.02
C GLU A 268 -18.78 -16.37 3.56
N HIS A 269 -17.98 -16.40 4.62
CA HIS A 269 -17.42 -17.61 5.26
C HIS A 269 -17.78 -17.67 6.75
N PRO A 270 -19.07 -17.88 7.09
CA PRO A 270 -19.55 -17.80 8.47
C PRO A 270 -18.87 -18.80 9.42
N GLU A 271 -18.39 -19.94 8.92
CA GLU A 271 -17.61 -20.91 9.69
C GLU A 271 -16.26 -20.35 10.16
N GLN A 272 -15.59 -19.54 9.33
CA GLN A 272 -14.35 -18.85 9.71
C GLN A 272 -14.65 -17.77 10.75
N TRP A 273 -15.80 -17.09 10.63
CA TRP A 273 -16.22 -16.10 11.63
C TRP A 273 -16.50 -16.72 13.00
N GLU A 274 -17.22 -17.84 13.05
CA GLU A 274 -17.46 -18.56 14.31
C GLU A 274 -16.15 -19.04 14.95
N LEU A 275 -15.21 -19.52 14.13
CA LEU A 275 -13.87 -19.89 14.60
C LEU A 275 -13.12 -18.69 15.17
N PHE A 276 -13.12 -17.55 14.47
CA PHE A 276 -12.46 -16.33 14.94
C PHE A 276 -13.04 -15.84 16.28
N LYS A 277 -14.36 -15.82 16.43
CA LYS A 277 -15.00 -15.42 17.70
C LYS A 277 -14.57 -16.29 18.88
N LYS A 278 -14.39 -17.60 18.63
CA LYS A 278 -14.02 -18.58 19.65
C LYS A 278 -12.53 -18.50 20.00
N GLU A 279 -11.65 -18.40 19.01
CA GLU A 279 -10.21 -18.68 19.18
C GLU A 279 -9.29 -17.50 18.88
N ARG A 280 -9.72 -16.52 18.06
CA ARG A 280 -8.93 -15.34 17.63
C ARG A 280 -7.48 -15.68 17.24
N PRO A 281 -7.26 -16.62 16.30
CA PRO A 281 -5.92 -17.05 15.94
C PRO A 281 -5.11 -15.89 15.36
N PRO A 282 -3.82 -15.73 15.72
CA PRO A 282 -3.00 -14.60 15.24
C PRO A 282 -2.77 -14.60 13.73
N THR A 283 -2.85 -15.76 13.07
CA THR A 283 -2.78 -15.95 11.61
C THR A 283 -3.91 -15.27 10.85
N THR A 284 -4.98 -14.83 11.54
CA THR A 284 -6.13 -14.16 10.90
C THR A 284 -5.72 -12.90 10.15
N ALA A 285 -4.81 -12.10 10.71
CA ALA A 285 -4.45 -10.82 10.11
C ALA A 285 -3.79 -11.00 8.73
N ASP A 286 -2.86 -11.95 8.61
CA ASP A 286 -2.19 -12.25 7.35
C ASP A 286 -3.16 -12.83 6.31
N GLU A 287 -4.10 -13.70 6.71
CA GLU A 287 -5.11 -14.19 5.78
C GLU A 287 -6.06 -13.08 5.29
N ILE A 288 -6.45 -12.15 6.17
CA ILE A 288 -7.21 -10.96 5.77
C ILE A 288 -6.42 -10.13 4.76
N VAL A 289 -5.14 -9.88 4.99
CA VAL A 289 -4.31 -9.08 4.07
C VAL A 289 -4.10 -9.80 2.74
N ARG A 290 -3.88 -11.12 2.74
CA ARG A 290 -3.82 -11.93 1.51
C ARG A 290 -5.12 -11.80 0.72
N TRP A 291 -6.26 -12.02 1.38
CA TRP A 291 -7.57 -12.01 0.74
C TRP A 291 -7.96 -10.63 0.22
N ALA A 292 -7.76 -9.60 1.05
CA ALA A 292 -8.07 -8.23 0.69
C ALA A 292 -7.17 -7.70 -0.42
N SER A 293 -5.87 -8.00 -0.37
CA SER A 293 -4.83 -7.46 -1.26
C SER A 293 -5.03 -5.97 -1.56
N PRO A 294 -5.00 -5.08 -0.53
CA PRO A 294 -5.48 -3.71 -0.64
C PRO A 294 -4.75 -2.89 -1.72
N VAL A 295 -3.44 -3.14 -1.87
CA VAL A 295 -2.70 -2.69 -3.04
C VAL A 295 -2.80 -3.80 -4.07
N ILE A 296 -3.58 -3.57 -5.14
CA ILE A 296 -3.74 -4.55 -6.21
C ILE A 296 -2.41 -4.78 -6.93
N CYS A 297 -1.68 -3.70 -7.20
CA CYS A 297 -0.40 -3.73 -7.88
C CYS A 297 0.48 -2.51 -7.60
N PHE A 298 1.79 -2.71 -7.77
CA PHE A 298 2.76 -1.64 -7.99
C PHE A 298 3.65 -2.00 -9.18
N GLN A 299 4.35 -1.01 -9.73
CA GLN A 299 5.30 -1.20 -10.83
C GLN A 299 6.76 -0.97 -10.44
N ARG A 300 7.63 -1.40 -11.35
CA ARG A 300 9.05 -1.01 -11.44
C ARG A 300 9.42 -0.75 -12.90
N THR A 301 10.56 -0.13 -13.14
CA THR A 301 11.15 -0.01 -14.49
C THR A 301 12.48 -0.76 -14.56
N ALA A 302 12.67 -1.56 -15.61
CA ALA A 302 13.94 -2.25 -15.84
C ALA A 302 15.05 -1.26 -16.26
N LEU A 303 16.15 -1.20 -15.53
CA LEU A 303 17.32 -0.35 -15.82
C LEU A 303 18.30 -1.00 -16.81
N GLU A 304 18.17 -2.30 -17.02
CA GLU A 304 18.89 -3.12 -17.99
C GLU A 304 17.96 -4.19 -18.57
N ASP A 305 18.36 -4.82 -19.67
CA ASP A 305 17.65 -5.98 -20.19
C ASP A 305 17.69 -7.12 -19.16
N TYR A 306 16.55 -7.77 -18.92
CA TYR A 306 16.41 -8.82 -17.92
C TYR A 306 15.50 -9.94 -18.42
N GLU A 307 15.90 -11.20 -18.21
CA GLU A 307 15.04 -12.34 -18.50
C GLU A 307 14.30 -12.77 -17.22
N LEU A 308 12.98 -12.62 -17.21
CA LEU A 308 12.12 -13.03 -16.09
C LEU A 308 11.16 -14.13 -16.56
N SER A 309 11.32 -15.34 -16.03
CA SER A 309 10.49 -16.50 -16.39
C SER A 309 10.34 -16.71 -17.91
N GLY A 310 11.44 -16.52 -18.64
CA GLY A 310 11.52 -16.66 -20.10
C GLY A 310 11.07 -15.43 -20.91
N ALA A 311 10.46 -14.41 -20.28
CA ALA A 311 10.13 -13.15 -20.92
C ALA A 311 11.36 -12.24 -20.98
N GLN A 312 11.62 -11.66 -22.16
CA GLN A 312 12.77 -10.80 -22.42
C GLN A 312 12.39 -9.34 -22.17
N ILE A 313 12.46 -8.91 -20.91
CA ILE A 313 12.19 -7.53 -20.50
C ILE A 313 13.35 -6.65 -20.98
N LYS A 314 13.03 -5.56 -21.64
CA LYS A 314 13.99 -4.60 -22.19
C LYS A 314 14.17 -3.42 -21.27
N LYS A 315 15.39 -2.87 -21.26
CA LYS A 315 15.70 -1.64 -20.56
C LYS A 315 14.67 -0.55 -20.88
N GLY A 316 14.18 0.12 -19.84
CA GLY A 316 13.17 1.18 -19.91
C GLY A 316 11.72 0.67 -19.85
N GLN A 317 11.48 -0.64 -19.99
CA GLN A 317 10.12 -1.19 -19.89
C GLN A 317 9.66 -1.27 -18.45
N ARG A 318 8.37 -0.96 -18.23
CA ARG A 318 7.71 -1.16 -16.95
C ARG A 318 7.33 -2.62 -16.75
N VAL A 319 7.43 -3.06 -15.51
CA VAL A 319 6.90 -4.33 -14.99
C VAL A 319 5.89 -4.02 -13.89
N VAL A 320 4.70 -4.57 -13.97
CA VAL A 320 3.63 -4.36 -12.99
C VAL A 320 3.41 -5.65 -12.22
N MET A 321 3.70 -5.60 -10.92
CA MET A 321 3.54 -6.70 -9.98
C MET A 321 2.10 -6.72 -9.48
N PHE A 322 1.29 -7.66 -9.97
CA PHE A 322 -0.08 -7.84 -9.51
C PHE A 322 -0.09 -8.69 -8.24
N TYR A 323 0.02 -8.04 -7.09
CA TYR A 323 -0.08 -8.68 -5.77
C TYR A 323 -1.39 -9.43 -5.62
N ARG A 324 -2.49 -8.89 -6.17
CA ARG A 324 -3.78 -9.56 -6.20
C ARG A 324 -3.70 -10.93 -6.87
N SER A 325 -3.03 -11.04 -8.03
CA SER A 325 -2.86 -12.33 -8.69
C SER A 325 -1.91 -13.26 -7.93
N ALA A 326 -0.79 -12.72 -7.46
CA ALA A 326 0.23 -13.48 -6.73
C ALA A 326 -0.31 -14.09 -5.42
N ASN A 327 -1.20 -13.40 -4.71
CA ASN A 327 -1.82 -13.86 -3.46
C ASN A 327 -2.85 -14.98 -3.65
N PHE A 328 -3.15 -15.33 -4.90
CA PHE A 328 -4.02 -16.44 -5.29
C PHE A 328 -3.30 -17.43 -6.24
N ASP A 329 -1.97 -17.42 -6.24
CA ASP A 329 -1.14 -18.31 -7.06
C ASP A 329 -1.25 -19.77 -6.58
N GLU A 330 -1.77 -20.63 -7.43
CA GLU A 330 -2.03 -22.04 -7.17
C GLU A 330 -0.74 -22.87 -6.97
N ASP A 331 0.42 -22.35 -7.39
CA ASP A 331 1.71 -23.01 -7.13
C ASP A 331 2.30 -22.63 -5.76
N ALA A 332 1.80 -21.56 -5.13
CA ALA A 332 2.31 -21.02 -3.87
C ALA A 332 1.37 -21.27 -2.67
N PHE A 333 0.09 -21.47 -2.92
CA PHE A 333 -0.92 -21.69 -1.89
C PHE A 333 -1.75 -22.94 -2.18
N ASP A 334 -1.95 -23.77 -1.17
CA ASP A 334 -2.97 -24.80 -1.21
C ASP A 334 -4.35 -24.15 -1.16
N ASP A 335 -5.20 -24.43 -2.16
CA ASP A 335 -6.56 -23.89 -2.27
C ASP A 335 -6.63 -22.36 -2.02
N PRO A 336 -6.04 -21.54 -2.91
CA PRO A 336 -5.91 -20.09 -2.69
C PRO A 336 -7.26 -19.37 -2.59
N PHE A 337 -8.31 -19.93 -3.19
CA PHE A 337 -9.65 -19.37 -3.23
C PHE A 337 -10.50 -19.77 -2.01
N SER A 338 -9.93 -20.49 -1.04
CA SER A 338 -10.54 -20.67 0.28
C SER A 338 -9.98 -19.65 1.27
N PHE A 339 -10.88 -18.90 1.91
CA PHE A 339 -10.53 -18.02 3.03
C PHE A 339 -10.32 -18.86 4.29
N ASN A 340 -9.08 -18.96 4.76
CA ASN A 340 -8.70 -19.81 5.89
C ASN A 340 -7.88 -19.02 6.92
N ILE A 341 -8.50 -18.61 8.03
CA ILE A 341 -7.84 -17.79 9.05
C ILE A 341 -6.75 -18.56 9.84
N LEU A 342 -6.63 -19.87 9.63
CA LEU A 342 -5.59 -20.73 10.18
C LEU A 342 -4.46 -21.03 9.17
N ARG A 343 -4.46 -20.39 8.00
CA ARG A 343 -3.44 -20.62 6.97
C ARG A 343 -2.05 -20.33 7.52
N ASP A 344 -1.22 -21.37 7.57
CA ASP A 344 0.17 -21.32 8.01
C ASP A 344 0.95 -22.46 7.32
N PRO A 345 2.06 -22.18 6.59
CA PRO A 345 2.59 -20.85 6.29
C PRO A 345 1.67 -20.03 5.37
N ASN A 346 1.75 -18.70 5.47
CA ASN A 346 1.03 -17.76 4.60
C ASN A 346 2.01 -16.82 3.87
N PRO A 347 2.63 -17.25 2.75
CA PRO A 347 3.72 -16.51 2.11
C PRO A 347 3.26 -15.34 1.21
N HIS A 348 2.11 -14.72 1.52
CA HIS A 348 1.49 -13.66 0.74
C HIS A 348 2.40 -12.44 0.56
N VAL A 349 2.13 -11.67 -0.49
CA VAL A 349 2.86 -10.46 -0.91
C VAL A 349 1.95 -9.23 -0.86
N GLY A 350 0.93 -9.25 0.00
CA GLY A 350 0.07 -8.07 0.26
C GLY A 350 0.83 -6.88 0.84
N PHE A 351 1.97 -7.14 1.49
CA PHE A 351 2.94 -6.15 1.97
C PHE A 351 4.10 -5.90 0.98
N GLY A 352 3.94 -6.34 -0.27
CA GLY A 352 5.00 -6.40 -1.27
C GLY A 352 5.83 -7.68 -1.17
N GLY A 353 6.56 -7.99 -2.25
CA GLY A 353 7.56 -9.07 -2.22
C GLY A 353 8.73 -8.71 -1.30
N THR A 354 9.37 -9.71 -0.71
CA THR A 354 10.56 -9.50 0.13
C THR A 354 11.63 -8.74 -0.66
N GLY A 355 12.07 -7.59 -0.13
CA GLY A 355 13.00 -6.70 -0.81
C GLY A 355 13.20 -5.41 -0.02
N ALA A 356 13.92 -4.46 -0.62
CA ALA A 356 14.28 -3.20 0.04
C ALA A 356 13.06 -2.38 0.50
N HIS A 357 11.96 -2.44 -0.28
CA HIS A 357 10.73 -1.68 -0.05
C HIS A 357 9.62 -2.46 0.67
N TYR A 358 9.91 -3.64 1.21
CA TYR A 358 8.92 -4.40 1.99
C TYR A 358 8.33 -3.52 3.09
N CYS A 359 7.02 -3.63 3.35
CA CYS A 359 6.32 -2.83 4.36
C CYS A 359 7.03 -2.90 5.72
#